data_AF-A0A6H9YIL3-F1
#
_entry.id   AF-A0A6H9YIL3-F1
#
_cell.length_a   1.000
_cell.length_b   1.000
_cell.length_c   1.000
_cell.angle_alpha   90.00
_cell.angle_beta   90.00
_cell.angle_gamma   90.00
#
_symmetry.space_group_name_H-M   'P 1'
#
loop_
_entity.id
_entity.type
_entity.pdbx_description
1 polymer ?
#
loop_
_entity_poly.entity_id
_entity_poly.type
_entity_poly.pdbx_seq_one_letter_code
_entity_poly.pdbx_strand_id
1 'polypeptide(L)'
;MGASRRAVCATTRTSRWRSSSMQSSWKATSHDLPCSTDPPSLSKELRRSFWEAILAKVDATGFLDEINRALAGVQHDQPIAGKYRSFIGVIARTFGLAAGEVYVAYISKPGNLTVRLGQSDGAKSATLLIGLVEADQGALTVGPAERFVQRAGQATILLLRRSAPQSDWVPAYGICLVRDTHELRIMEDLRASLPDFRLIEIADRDAPSVLQRRAERDLLEQIQSAGIDPSELARALSVRDDIGEVISALTETSSGMTAAEMAVVGTRRRLVSELQELAATPGATETQMQEKLGNHYWLFGARYSRVAPRRDLAHLDQHDIPLVCADGSLQIVELKGPDIPKLVVRHRNHWIVGQPVHEAVSQCVNYLRALDEQGPILEALYRNEFGINYDFRRVRGTVIIGHQSLVRDGEADRRQIDQAIRSYNAHLARVEVLTYADLLDNAERALNFETELAEGALSGS
;
A
#
# COMPACT_ATOMS: atom_id res chain seq x y z
N MET A 1 -2.65 0.42 -73.84
CA MET A 1 -1.81 1.62 -74.08
C MET A 1 -1.28 2.06 -72.72
N GLY A 2 0.00 2.08 -72.35
CA GLY A 2 1.28 1.78 -72.98
C GLY A 2 2.38 2.25 -72.01
N ALA A 3 3.43 1.42 -71.85
CA ALA A 3 4.82 1.69 -71.39
C ALA A 3 5.08 2.40 -70.02
N SER A 4 5.81 1.84 -69.05
CA SER A 4 7.19 1.28 -69.01
C SER A 4 8.31 2.34 -68.92
N ARG A 5 9.08 2.31 -67.80
CA ARG A 5 10.56 2.20 -67.70
C ARG A 5 11.03 2.32 -66.22
N ARG A 6 11.61 1.25 -65.65
CA ARG A 6 13.05 1.00 -65.28
C ARG A 6 13.61 1.95 -64.19
N ALA A 7 13.90 1.51 -62.95
CA ALA A 7 14.95 0.59 -62.41
C ALA A 7 16.32 1.25 -62.19
N VAL A 8 16.81 1.31 -60.94
CA VAL A 8 18.24 1.19 -60.54
C VAL A 8 18.34 0.62 -59.11
N CYS A 9 19.31 -0.26 -58.94
CA CYS A 9 19.70 -1.08 -57.79
C CYS A 9 20.74 -0.38 -56.91
N ALA A 10 20.75 -0.60 -55.59
CA ALA A 10 21.96 -0.50 -54.76
C ALA A 10 21.84 -1.34 -53.48
N THR A 11 22.60 -2.43 -53.46
CA THR A 11 22.89 -3.34 -52.34
C THR A 11 24.07 -2.85 -51.51
N THR A 12 23.98 -2.90 -50.18
CA THR A 12 25.09 -2.97 -49.22
C THR A 12 24.53 -3.41 -47.86
N ARG A 13 25.15 -4.19 -46.98
CA ARG A 13 26.29 -5.12 -47.00
C ARG A 13 26.24 -5.76 -45.59
N THR A 14 25.90 -7.05 -45.47
CA THR A 14 25.88 -7.77 -44.19
C THR A 14 27.28 -8.29 -43.86
N SER A 15 27.88 -7.83 -42.77
CA SER A 15 29.15 -8.35 -42.25
C SER A 15 28.92 -9.50 -41.28
N ARG A 16 29.24 -10.71 -41.75
CA ARG A 16 29.54 -11.92 -40.98
C ARG A 16 30.65 -11.66 -39.97
N TRP A 17 30.45 -12.07 -38.72
CA TRP A 17 31.54 -12.43 -37.81
C TRP A 17 31.69 -13.95 -37.83
N ARG A 18 32.87 -14.43 -38.25
CA ARG A 18 33.29 -15.84 -38.18
C ARG A 18 34.21 -16.03 -37.00
N SER A 19 34.06 -17.22 -36.43
CA SER A 19 34.84 -17.88 -35.39
C SER A 19 36.31 -18.12 -35.75
N SER A 20 37.16 -18.14 -34.72
CA SER A 20 38.46 -18.83 -34.65
C SER A 20 38.67 -19.15 -33.16
N SER A 21 38.47 -20.38 -32.71
CA SER A 21 39.46 -21.47 -32.66
C SER A 21 40.74 -21.11 -31.90
N MET A 22 40.76 -21.38 -30.59
CA MET A 22 41.99 -21.67 -29.84
C MET A 22 41.70 -22.84 -28.89
N GLN A 23 42.10 -24.04 -29.32
CA GLN A 23 42.32 -25.20 -28.46
C GLN A 23 43.80 -25.21 -28.09
N SER A 24 44.12 -25.22 -26.80
CA SER A 24 45.36 -25.84 -26.32
C SER A 24 45.27 -26.15 -24.82
N SER A 25 45.15 -27.45 -24.55
CA SER A 25 45.89 -28.20 -23.52
C SER A 25 45.90 -27.68 -22.09
N TRP A 26 45.04 -28.25 -21.22
CA TRP A 26 45.41 -28.53 -19.84
C TRP A 26 45.02 -29.97 -19.49
N LYS A 27 46.03 -30.77 -19.12
CA LYS A 27 45.94 -32.18 -18.75
C LYS A 27 45.31 -32.31 -17.36
N ALA A 28 44.44 -33.31 -17.24
CA ALA A 28 43.83 -33.74 -16.00
C ALA A 28 44.84 -34.42 -15.06
N THR A 29 44.84 -34.00 -13.81
CA THR A 29 45.23 -34.80 -12.65
C THR A 29 44.12 -34.64 -11.63
N SER A 30 43.26 -35.66 -11.54
CA SER A 30 42.19 -35.80 -10.55
C SER A 30 42.80 -36.27 -9.23
N HIS A 31 42.82 -35.39 -8.23
CA HIS A 31 42.92 -35.77 -6.83
C HIS A 31 41.58 -35.47 -6.16
N ASP A 32 40.99 -36.51 -5.59
CA ASP A 32 39.78 -36.47 -4.79
C ASP A 32 39.95 -35.54 -3.58
N LEU A 33 39.11 -34.51 -3.51
CA LEU A 33 38.85 -33.74 -2.29
C LEU A 33 37.33 -33.57 -2.15
N PRO A 34 36.75 -33.83 -0.96
CA PRO A 34 35.32 -33.72 -0.75
C PRO A 34 34.88 -32.26 -0.71
N CYS A 35 33.88 -31.93 -1.53
CA CYS A 35 33.21 -30.64 -1.53
C CYS A 35 32.27 -30.57 -0.31
N SER A 36 32.71 -29.92 0.77
CA SER A 36 31.85 -29.40 1.83
C SER A 36 32.08 -27.90 1.90
N THR A 37 31.11 -27.13 1.41
CA THR A 37 31.07 -25.68 1.55
C THR A 37 29.70 -25.30 2.11
N ASP A 38 29.48 -25.64 3.38
CA ASP A 38 28.56 -24.88 4.22
C ASP A 38 29.42 -23.88 5.00
N PRO A 39 29.17 -22.56 4.90
CA PRO A 39 29.83 -21.60 5.76
C PRO A 39 29.43 -21.89 7.21
N PRO A 40 30.34 -21.76 8.19
CA PRO A 40 30.02 -22.05 9.58
C PRO A 40 28.89 -21.13 10.03
N SER A 41 27.74 -21.72 10.38
CA SER A 41 26.63 -21.01 10.98
C SER A 41 27.08 -20.50 12.34
N LEU A 42 27.44 -19.22 12.43
CA LEU A 42 27.65 -18.53 13.69
C LEU A 42 26.40 -18.72 14.56
N SER A 43 26.59 -19.24 15.78
CA SER A 43 25.51 -19.48 16.73
C SER A 43 24.73 -18.19 17.00
N LYS A 44 23.42 -18.30 17.31
CA LYS A 44 22.55 -17.18 17.68
C LYS A 44 23.19 -16.32 18.78
N GLU A 45 23.91 -16.95 19.71
CA GLU A 45 24.63 -16.28 20.80
C GLU A 45 25.82 -15.44 20.33
N LEU A 46 26.58 -15.89 19.33
CA LEU A 46 27.68 -15.10 18.77
C LEU A 46 27.18 -13.89 17.96
N ARG A 47 26.02 -14.02 17.27
CA ARG A 47 25.40 -12.88 16.57
C ARG A 47 24.86 -11.85 17.57
N ARG A 48 24.22 -12.32 18.64
CA ARG A 48 23.72 -11.46 19.72
C ARG A 48 24.86 -10.75 20.45
N SER A 49 25.93 -11.45 20.82
CA SER A 49 27.08 -10.82 21.49
C SER A 49 27.84 -9.86 20.57
N PHE A 50 27.90 -10.14 19.26
CA PHE A 50 28.50 -9.24 18.28
C PHE A 50 27.68 -7.95 18.11
N TRP A 51 26.35 -8.04 18.07
CA TRP A 51 25.46 -6.88 18.02
C TRP A 51 25.42 -6.09 19.33
N GLU A 52 25.37 -6.76 20.49
CA GLU A 52 25.45 -6.12 21.80
C GLU A 52 26.81 -5.40 22.00
N ALA A 53 27.91 -5.94 21.45
CA ALA A 53 29.22 -5.28 21.45
C ALA A 53 29.35 -4.11 20.46
N ILE A 54 28.54 -4.08 19.38
CA ILE A 54 28.44 -2.94 18.45
C ILE A 54 27.58 -1.83 19.08
N LEU A 55 26.46 -2.18 19.70
CA LEU A 55 25.56 -1.25 20.39
C LEU A 55 26.21 -0.64 21.65
N ALA A 56 27.08 -1.38 22.34
CA ALA A 56 27.88 -0.85 23.45
C ALA A 56 29.01 0.12 23.03
N LYS A 57 29.18 0.41 21.73
CA LYS A 57 30.34 1.13 21.20
C LYS A 57 30.06 2.36 20.35
N VAL A 58 28.80 2.75 20.18
CA VAL A 58 28.50 4.06 19.62
C VAL A 58 28.34 5.03 20.80
N ASP A 59 29.43 5.70 21.15
CA ASP A 59 29.33 6.92 21.95
C ASP A 59 28.41 7.87 21.18
N ALA A 60 27.26 8.22 21.76
CA ALA A 60 26.29 9.13 21.14
C ALA A 60 26.94 10.45 20.71
N THR A 61 28.02 10.85 21.40
CA THR A 61 28.87 11.98 21.05
C THR A 61 29.61 11.73 19.73
N GLY A 62 30.21 10.55 19.56
CA GLY A 62 30.96 10.18 18.36
C GLY A 62 30.11 10.06 17.09
N PHE A 63 28.86 9.59 17.22
CA PHE A 63 27.95 9.54 16.07
C PHE A 63 27.51 10.92 15.62
N LEU A 64 27.15 11.80 16.58
CA LEU A 64 26.80 13.18 16.25
C LEU A 64 27.98 13.93 15.60
N ASP A 65 29.21 13.69 16.06
CA ASP A 65 30.41 14.25 15.43
C ASP A 65 30.63 13.75 13.99
N GLU A 66 30.28 12.49 13.70
CA GLU A 66 30.32 11.96 12.32
C GLU A 66 29.25 12.62 11.43
N ILE A 67 28.04 12.83 11.95
CA ILE A 67 26.98 13.58 11.25
C ILE A 67 27.46 15.01 10.94
N ASN A 68 28.00 15.72 11.94
CA ASN A 68 28.44 17.10 11.77
C ASN A 68 29.61 17.21 10.78
N ARG A 69 30.56 16.29 10.82
CA ARG A 69 31.63 16.22 9.80
C ARG A 69 31.09 15.95 8.40
N ALA A 70 30.08 15.08 8.26
CA ALA A 70 29.49 14.76 6.96
C ALA A 70 28.64 15.90 6.38
N LEU A 71 28.13 16.80 7.23
CA LEU A 71 27.38 18.00 6.84
C LEU A 71 28.26 19.26 6.73
N ALA A 72 29.49 19.23 7.26
CA ALA A 72 30.41 20.36 7.22
C ALA A 72 30.74 20.76 5.77
N GLY A 73 30.59 22.05 5.45
CA GLY A 73 30.87 22.59 4.13
C GLY A 73 29.80 22.32 3.06
N VAL A 74 28.71 21.63 3.40
CA VAL A 74 27.59 21.43 2.46
C VAL A 74 26.86 22.75 2.20
N GLN A 75 26.72 23.13 0.93
CA GLN A 75 25.92 24.29 0.53
C GLN A 75 24.43 23.93 0.48
N HIS A 76 23.74 24.12 1.61
CA HIS A 76 22.36 23.64 1.82
C HIS A 76 21.31 24.32 0.93
N ASP A 77 21.56 25.55 0.49
CA ASP A 77 20.69 26.35 -0.37
C ASP A 77 20.82 26.01 -1.87
N GLN A 78 21.95 25.44 -2.30
CA GLN A 78 22.18 25.14 -3.71
C GLN A 78 21.56 23.80 -4.16
N PRO A 79 20.93 23.71 -5.34
CA PRO A 79 20.30 22.48 -5.83
C PRO A 79 21.34 21.50 -6.44
N ILE A 80 22.37 21.13 -5.66
CA ILE A 80 23.42 20.20 -6.11
C ILE A 80 22.96 18.76 -5.84
N ALA A 81 22.87 17.96 -6.91
CA ALA A 81 22.55 16.55 -6.81
C ALA A 81 23.62 15.79 -5.99
N GLY A 82 23.18 14.98 -5.03
CA GLY A 82 24.08 14.15 -4.23
C GLY A 82 24.92 14.89 -3.19
N LYS A 83 24.68 16.18 -2.92
CA LYS A 83 25.43 16.94 -1.90
C LYS A 83 25.33 16.36 -0.48
N TYR A 84 24.31 15.55 -0.21
CA TYR A 84 24.14 14.84 1.06
C TYR A 84 24.64 13.38 1.03
N ARG A 85 25.33 12.93 -0.02
CA ARG A 85 25.73 11.52 -0.18
C ARG A 85 26.59 11.01 0.98
N SER A 86 27.52 11.83 1.48
CA SER A 86 28.36 11.45 2.64
C SER A 86 27.49 11.24 3.88
N PHE A 87 26.60 12.20 4.17
CA PHE A 87 25.68 12.14 5.31
C PHE A 87 24.70 10.97 5.21
N ILE A 88 24.09 10.75 4.04
CA ILE A 88 23.24 9.58 3.76
C ILE A 88 24.01 8.28 4.03
N GLY A 89 25.26 8.19 3.57
CA GLY A 89 26.10 7.01 3.80
C GLY A 89 26.40 6.74 5.27
N VAL A 90 26.54 7.78 6.10
CA VAL A 90 26.70 7.65 7.56
C VAL A 90 25.44 7.05 8.17
N ILE A 91 24.28 7.67 7.93
CA ILE A 91 22.99 7.19 8.46
C ILE A 91 22.70 5.76 8.00
N ALA A 92 22.82 5.50 6.70
CA ALA A 92 22.53 4.21 6.09
C ALA A 92 23.37 3.08 6.70
N ARG A 93 24.68 3.29 6.86
CA ARG A 93 25.57 2.29 7.48
C ARG A 93 25.25 2.07 8.96
N THR A 94 24.98 3.13 9.71
CA THR A 94 24.72 3.02 11.16
C THR A 94 23.44 2.24 11.46
N PHE A 95 22.38 2.47 10.69
CA PHE A 95 21.07 1.85 10.93
C PHE A 95 20.74 0.68 10.01
N GLY A 96 21.72 0.18 9.25
CA GLY A 96 21.53 -0.97 8.35
C GLY A 96 20.55 -0.71 7.20
N LEU A 97 20.37 0.55 6.79
CA LEU A 97 19.51 0.95 5.69
C LEU A 97 20.30 0.98 4.37
N ALA A 98 19.63 0.78 3.24
CA ALA A 98 20.17 1.11 1.94
C ALA A 98 20.23 2.65 1.76
N ALA A 99 21.21 3.14 0.99
CA ALA A 99 21.33 4.58 0.74
C ALA A 99 20.09 5.21 0.07
N GLY A 100 19.29 4.42 -0.65
CA GLY A 100 18.02 4.85 -1.26
C GLY A 100 16.84 4.92 -0.27
N GLU A 101 16.98 4.33 0.91
CA GLU A 101 15.97 4.35 1.98
C GLU A 101 16.12 5.57 2.90
N VAL A 102 17.15 6.40 2.68
CA VAL A 102 17.39 7.63 3.43
C VAL A 102 17.29 8.82 2.48
N TYR A 103 16.37 9.73 2.78
CA TYR A 103 16.20 10.95 1.98
C TYR A 103 16.43 12.19 2.84
N VAL A 104 17.25 13.12 2.35
CA VAL A 104 17.64 14.33 3.09
C VAL A 104 17.21 15.56 2.33
N ALA A 105 16.52 16.48 3.01
CA ALA A 105 16.13 17.77 2.46
C ALA A 105 16.45 18.92 3.41
N TYR A 106 16.99 20.01 2.84
CA TYR A 106 17.08 21.28 3.56
C TYR A 106 15.77 22.06 3.47
N ILE A 107 15.25 22.46 4.63
CA ILE A 107 13.95 23.10 4.78
C ILE A 107 14.17 24.54 5.23
N SER A 108 14.33 25.43 4.25
CA SER A 108 14.55 26.86 4.51
C SER A 108 13.31 27.59 5.05
N LYS A 109 12.12 27.00 4.91
CA LYS A 109 10.83 27.51 5.39
C LYS A 109 9.92 26.34 5.80
N PRO A 110 9.16 26.44 6.90
CA PRO A 110 8.29 25.35 7.39
C PRO A 110 7.30 24.83 6.33
N GLY A 111 6.70 25.73 5.56
CA GLY A 111 5.75 25.38 4.49
C GLY A 111 6.37 24.62 3.33
N ASN A 112 7.70 24.64 3.17
CA ASN A 112 8.39 23.92 2.10
C ASN A 112 8.61 22.45 2.43
N LEU A 113 8.45 22.02 3.69
CA LEU A 113 8.69 20.63 4.08
C LEU A 113 7.85 19.66 3.26
N THR A 114 6.53 19.90 3.20
CA THR A 114 5.60 19.02 2.48
C THR A 114 5.89 18.98 0.99
N VAL A 115 6.38 20.08 0.41
CA VAL A 115 6.75 20.14 -1.00
C VAL A 115 8.03 19.33 -1.25
N ARG A 116 9.08 19.56 -0.45
CA ARG A 116 10.39 18.93 -0.60
C ARG A 116 10.38 17.44 -0.33
N LEU A 117 9.56 17.00 0.63
CA LEU A 117 9.40 15.59 0.97
C LEU A 117 8.29 14.90 0.17
N GLY A 118 7.30 15.64 -0.36
CA GLY A 118 6.18 15.03 -1.09
C GLY A 118 6.39 14.88 -2.60
N GLN A 119 7.18 15.74 -3.24
CA GLN A 119 7.31 15.75 -4.70
C GLN A 119 8.44 14.86 -5.22
N SER A 120 9.45 14.57 -4.39
CA SER A 120 10.62 13.78 -4.80
C SER A 120 10.30 12.30 -4.76
N ASP A 121 10.57 11.58 -5.86
CA ASP A 121 10.38 10.13 -5.89
C ASP A 121 11.28 9.41 -4.88
N GLY A 122 12.49 9.92 -4.66
CA GLY A 122 13.39 9.40 -3.64
C GLY A 122 12.89 9.63 -2.20
N ALA A 123 12.04 10.64 -1.98
CA ALA A 123 11.40 10.84 -0.68
C ALA A 123 10.20 9.89 -0.50
N LYS A 124 9.45 9.63 -1.56
CA LYS A 124 8.30 8.70 -1.52
C LYS A 124 8.72 7.25 -1.26
N SER A 125 9.94 6.87 -1.64
CA SER A 125 10.48 5.52 -1.44
C SER A 125 11.37 5.38 -0.21
N ALA A 126 11.62 6.46 0.53
CA ALA A 126 12.54 6.44 1.66
C ALA A 126 11.83 6.04 2.96
N THR A 127 12.44 5.12 3.70
CA THR A 127 12.03 4.70 5.04
C THR A 127 12.30 5.80 6.07
N LEU A 128 13.44 6.50 5.95
CA LEU A 128 13.85 7.58 6.84
C LEU A 128 14.02 8.89 6.08
N LEU A 129 13.20 9.87 6.42
CA LEU A 129 13.30 11.24 5.94
C LEU A 129 14.04 12.10 6.96
N ILE A 130 14.99 12.91 6.50
CA ILE A 130 15.75 13.83 7.35
C ILE A 130 15.53 15.27 6.88
N GLY A 131 14.92 16.07 7.74
CA GLY A 131 14.74 17.51 7.54
C GLY A 131 15.85 18.29 8.23
N LEU A 132 16.64 19.03 7.45
CA LEU A 132 17.64 19.97 7.98
C LEU A 132 16.98 21.36 8.10
N VAL A 133 16.81 21.87 9.33
CA VAL A 133 16.11 23.13 9.65
C VAL A 133 16.99 24.13 10.42
N GLU A 134 16.80 25.43 10.18
CA GLU A 134 17.41 26.48 11.02
C GLU A 134 16.62 26.66 12.34
N ALA A 135 17.26 27.21 13.38
CA ALA A 135 16.68 27.23 14.72
C ALA A 135 15.37 28.02 14.87
N ASP A 136 15.22 29.11 14.14
CA ASP A 136 14.01 29.92 14.08
C ASP A 136 12.83 29.19 13.41
N GLN A 137 13.11 28.17 12.62
CA GLN A 137 12.10 27.40 11.88
C GLN A 137 11.77 26.04 12.53
N GLY A 138 12.60 25.54 13.45
CA GLY A 138 12.49 24.18 13.98
C GLY A 138 11.11 23.86 14.57
N ALA A 139 10.65 24.65 15.55
CA ALA A 139 9.35 24.45 16.18
C ALA A 139 8.17 24.63 15.20
N LEU A 140 8.30 25.55 14.24
CA LEU A 140 7.29 25.81 13.22
C LEU A 140 7.18 24.68 12.19
N THR A 141 8.23 23.87 12.05
CA THR A 141 8.32 22.77 11.08
C THR A 141 7.72 21.47 11.61
N VAL A 142 7.55 21.33 12.93
CA VAL A 142 6.97 20.14 13.57
C VAL A 142 5.55 19.86 13.07
N GLY A 143 4.64 20.85 13.11
CA GLY A 143 3.25 20.65 12.67
C GLY A 143 3.11 20.26 11.18
N PRO A 144 3.84 20.90 10.24
CA PRO A 144 3.92 20.44 8.86
C PRO A 144 4.46 19.02 8.69
N ALA A 145 5.47 18.63 9.47
CA ALA A 145 6.05 17.30 9.46
C ALA A 145 5.04 16.26 9.99
N GLU A 146 4.34 16.56 11.08
CA GLU A 146 3.27 15.69 11.61
C GLU A 146 2.17 15.46 10.57
N ARG A 147 1.66 16.53 9.94
CA ARG A 147 0.66 16.42 8.87
C ARG A 147 1.20 15.72 7.63
N PHE A 148 2.50 15.73 7.40
CA PHE A 148 3.11 15.00 6.29
C PHE A 148 3.11 13.51 6.60
N VAL A 149 3.68 13.11 7.75
CA VAL A 149 3.72 11.71 8.21
C VAL A 149 2.31 11.11 8.24
N GLN A 150 1.35 11.85 8.79
CA GLN A 150 -0.05 11.43 8.85
C GLN A 150 -0.69 11.20 7.47
N ARG A 151 -0.34 12.01 6.47
CA ARG A 151 -0.90 11.88 5.11
C ARG A 151 -0.16 10.85 4.25
N ALA A 152 1.15 10.73 4.43
CA ALA A 152 1.99 9.82 3.67
C ALA A 152 1.88 8.37 4.15
N GLY A 153 1.59 8.16 5.44
CA GLY A 153 1.30 6.84 6.01
C GLY A 153 2.51 5.92 6.21
N GLN A 154 3.71 6.26 5.73
CA GLN A 154 4.88 5.34 5.76
C GLN A 154 6.21 6.08 5.91
N ALA A 155 6.20 7.24 6.58
CA ALA A 155 7.38 8.08 6.65
C ALA A 155 7.76 8.35 8.10
N THR A 156 8.98 7.96 8.46
CA THR A 156 9.61 8.42 9.69
C THR A 156 10.47 9.65 9.39
N ILE A 157 10.28 10.72 10.17
CA ILE A 157 11.02 11.98 9.99
C ILE A 157 11.92 12.25 11.19
N LEU A 158 13.21 12.48 10.93
CA LEU A 158 14.14 13.09 11.87
C LEU A 158 14.38 14.55 11.48
N LEU A 159 14.16 15.49 12.40
CA LEU A 159 14.49 16.90 12.21
C LEU A 159 15.80 17.23 12.92
N LEU A 160 16.81 17.59 12.13
CA LEU A 160 18.07 18.14 12.63
C LEU A 160 18.02 19.66 12.56
N ARG A 161 18.44 20.32 13.63
CA ARG A 161 18.41 21.77 13.78
C ARG A 161 19.81 22.32 14.04
N ARG A 162 20.11 23.51 13.54
CA ARG A 162 21.30 24.28 13.94
C ARG A 162 20.91 25.69 14.38
N SER A 163 21.65 26.28 15.31
CA SER A 163 21.38 27.62 15.85
C SER A 163 21.91 28.76 14.97
N ALA A 164 22.97 28.50 14.21
CA ALA A 164 23.57 29.43 13.26
C ALA A 164 24.16 28.67 12.06
N PRO A 165 24.45 29.34 10.92
CA PRO A 165 24.97 28.69 9.73
C PRO A 165 26.28 27.87 9.91
N GLN A 166 27.05 28.18 10.95
CA GLN A 166 28.32 27.51 11.28
C GLN A 166 28.25 26.67 12.57
N SER A 167 27.09 26.60 13.23
CA SER A 167 26.93 25.75 14.41
C SER A 167 26.68 24.30 14.00
N ASP A 168 26.99 23.39 14.90
CA ASP A 168 26.66 21.98 14.75
C ASP A 168 25.15 21.77 14.61
N TRP A 169 24.82 20.75 13.82
CA TRP A 169 23.50 20.17 13.75
C TRP A 169 23.26 19.33 15.00
N VAL A 170 22.10 19.52 15.61
CA VAL A 170 21.62 18.74 16.75
C VAL A 170 20.25 18.16 16.42
N PRO A 171 19.96 16.92 16.85
CA PRO A 171 18.62 16.36 16.69
C PRO A 171 17.63 17.16 17.54
N ALA A 172 16.49 17.49 16.96
CA ALA A 172 15.46 18.28 17.64
C ALA A 172 14.18 17.48 17.85
N TYR A 173 13.72 16.78 16.81
CA TYR A 173 12.47 16.02 16.83
C TYR A 173 12.60 14.74 16.01
N GLY A 174 12.02 13.65 16.50
CA GLY A 174 11.71 12.46 15.72
C GLY A 174 10.20 12.31 15.63
N ILE A 175 9.69 11.97 14.46
CA ILE A 175 8.25 11.87 14.20
C ILE A 175 8.01 10.57 13.44
N CYS A 176 7.20 9.68 13.99
CA CYS A 176 6.90 8.37 13.40
C CYS A 176 5.44 7.97 13.62
N LEU A 177 4.94 7.04 12.80
CA LEU A 177 3.64 6.40 13.00
C LEU A 177 3.79 5.17 13.90
N VAL A 178 2.90 5.00 14.87
CA VAL A 178 3.00 3.93 15.91
C VAL A 178 2.71 2.52 15.35
N ARG A 179 2.26 2.39 14.09
CA ARG A 179 1.78 1.12 13.53
C ARG A 179 2.87 0.19 13.01
N ASP A 180 4.04 0.73 12.66
CA ASP A 180 5.09 -0.04 12.00
C ASP A 180 6.24 -0.34 12.97
N THR A 181 6.35 -1.62 13.34
CA THR A 181 7.42 -2.10 14.23
C THR A 181 8.82 -1.89 13.66
N HIS A 182 8.99 -1.78 12.34
CA HIS A 182 10.28 -1.48 11.73
C HIS A 182 10.64 0.00 11.86
N GLU A 183 9.70 0.91 11.58
CA GLU A 183 9.90 2.35 11.73
C GLU A 183 10.15 2.77 13.19
N LEU A 184 9.41 2.16 14.13
CA LEU A 184 9.59 2.39 15.56
C LEU A 184 11.00 1.98 16.01
N ARG A 185 11.48 0.81 15.55
CA ARG A 185 12.85 0.35 15.82
C ARG A 185 13.90 1.32 15.30
N ILE A 186 13.71 1.88 14.10
CA ILE A 186 14.62 2.90 13.55
C ILE A 186 14.65 4.14 14.47
N MET A 187 13.51 4.57 15.03
CA MET A 187 13.47 5.68 16.00
C MET A 187 14.11 5.36 17.34
N GLU A 188 13.93 4.14 17.85
CA GLU A 188 14.59 3.70 19.08
C GLU A 188 16.11 3.62 18.89
N ASP A 189 16.59 3.07 17.77
CA ASP A 189 18.00 3.02 17.42
C ASP A 189 18.60 4.42 17.25
N LEU A 190 17.86 5.34 16.60
CA LEU A 190 18.26 6.74 16.47
C LEU A 190 18.34 7.42 17.83
N ARG A 191 17.40 7.15 18.74
CA ARG A 191 17.38 7.70 20.11
C ARG A 191 18.50 7.13 20.98
N ALA A 192 18.91 5.88 20.76
CA ALA A 192 20.05 5.29 21.44
C ALA A 192 21.40 5.86 20.94
N SER A 193 21.46 6.26 19.67
CA SER A 193 22.69 6.70 19.01
C SER A 193 22.90 8.22 19.00
N LEU A 194 21.86 9.01 19.26
CA LEU A 194 21.90 10.48 19.22
C LEU A 194 21.57 11.09 20.59
N PRO A 195 22.03 12.33 20.87
CA PRO A 195 21.60 13.05 22.06
C PRO A 195 20.07 13.21 22.11
N ASP A 196 19.54 13.35 23.33
CA ASP A 196 18.10 13.34 23.58
C ASP A 196 17.36 14.37 22.70
N PHE A 197 16.42 13.86 21.90
CA PHE A 197 15.53 14.66 21.06
C PHE A 197 14.08 14.27 21.37
N ARG A 198 13.16 15.19 21.06
CA ARG A 198 11.74 14.95 21.36
C ARG A 198 11.13 14.00 20.34
N LEU A 199 10.72 12.81 20.79
CA LEU A 199 9.91 11.88 19.98
C LEU A 199 8.44 12.32 19.98
N ILE A 200 7.83 12.35 18.81
CA ILE A 200 6.42 12.62 18.59
C ILE A 200 5.83 11.41 17.87
N GLU A 201 5.15 10.59 18.63
CA GLU A 201 4.41 9.45 18.12
C GLU A 201 3.06 9.91 17.59
N ILE A 202 2.85 9.74 16.29
CA ILE A 202 1.56 9.99 15.68
C ILE A 202 0.75 8.72 15.81
N ALA A 203 -0.25 8.78 16.69
CA ALA A 203 -1.32 7.80 16.68
C ALA A 203 -1.93 7.82 15.28
N ASP A 204 -1.87 6.66 14.61
CA ASP A 204 -2.54 6.50 13.35
C ASP A 204 -4.04 6.79 13.57
N ARG A 205 -4.65 7.61 12.70
CA ARG A 205 -6.10 7.83 12.79
C ARG A 205 -6.86 6.56 12.38
N ASP A 206 -6.17 5.65 11.70
CA ASP A 206 -6.59 4.29 11.39
C ASP A 206 -6.04 3.27 12.41
N ALA A 207 -5.30 3.70 13.45
CA ALA A 207 -4.96 2.83 14.57
C ALA A 207 -6.22 2.55 15.41
N PRO A 208 -6.26 1.37 16.01
CA PRO A 208 -7.50 0.74 16.38
C PRO A 208 -8.15 1.41 17.58
N SER A 209 -9.43 1.77 17.42
CA SER A 209 -10.25 2.30 18.51
C SER A 209 -10.39 1.31 19.66
N VAL A 210 -11.04 1.74 20.75
CA VAL A 210 -11.54 0.88 21.84
C VAL A 210 -12.26 -0.40 21.34
N LEU A 211 -12.76 -0.41 20.09
CA LEU A 211 -13.33 -1.57 19.43
C LEU A 211 -12.32 -2.68 19.10
N GLN A 212 -11.02 -2.40 18.94
CA GLN A 212 -10.04 -3.46 18.69
C GLN A 212 -9.53 -4.10 19.99
N ARG A 213 -9.42 -3.35 21.10
CA ARG A 213 -9.25 -3.98 22.43
C ARG A 213 -10.44 -4.87 22.80
N ARG A 214 -11.63 -4.55 22.25
CA ARG A 214 -12.80 -5.42 22.28
C ARG A 214 -12.66 -6.60 21.32
N ALA A 215 -12.20 -6.37 20.09
CA ALA A 215 -11.93 -7.43 19.11
C ALA A 215 -10.83 -8.42 19.54
N GLU A 216 -9.81 -7.98 20.28
CA GLU A 216 -8.78 -8.85 20.88
C GLU A 216 -9.39 -9.72 21.97
N ARG A 217 -10.28 -9.15 22.79
CA ARG A 217 -11.05 -9.90 23.79
C ARG A 217 -12.01 -10.88 23.13
N ASP A 218 -12.70 -10.46 22.08
CA ASP A 218 -13.62 -11.28 21.30
C ASP A 218 -12.87 -12.38 20.54
N LEU A 219 -11.65 -12.11 20.04
CA LEU A 219 -10.77 -13.09 19.41
C LEU A 219 -10.28 -14.12 20.44
N LEU A 220 -9.90 -13.68 21.65
CA LEU A 220 -9.54 -14.58 22.75
C LEU A 220 -10.72 -15.46 23.20
N GLU A 221 -11.93 -14.89 23.25
CA GLU A 221 -13.17 -15.65 23.52
C GLU A 221 -13.49 -16.63 22.37
N GLN A 222 -13.23 -16.24 21.12
CA GLN A 222 -13.42 -17.12 19.95
C GLN A 222 -12.40 -18.26 19.92
N ILE A 223 -11.12 -17.99 20.22
CA ILE A 223 -10.07 -19.01 20.35
C ILE A 223 -10.43 -20.02 21.45
N GLN A 224 -10.96 -19.54 22.59
CA GLN A 224 -11.48 -20.42 23.65
C GLN A 224 -12.68 -21.24 23.19
N SER A 225 -13.61 -20.63 22.46
CA SER A 225 -14.80 -21.33 21.93
C SER A 225 -14.46 -22.37 20.85
N ALA A 226 -13.32 -22.21 20.16
CA ALA A 226 -12.78 -23.14 19.19
C ALA A 226 -11.99 -24.30 19.83
N GLY A 227 -11.94 -24.39 21.15
CA GLY A 227 -11.28 -25.49 21.88
C GLY A 227 -9.76 -25.34 21.98
N ILE A 228 -9.20 -24.19 21.60
CA ILE A 228 -7.76 -23.91 21.75
C ILE A 228 -7.54 -23.39 23.17
N ASP A 229 -6.77 -24.13 23.98
CA ASP A 229 -6.45 -23.72 25.35
C ASP A 229 -5.59 -22.44 25.31
N PRO A 230 -6.05 -21.33 25.93
CA PRO A 230 -5.27 -20.11 26.05
C PRO A 230 -3.90 -20.34 26.69
N SER A 231 -3.79 -21.37 27.53
CA SER A 231 -2.56 -21.79 28.20
C SER A 231 -1.58 -22.42 27.20
N GLU A 232 -2.05 -23.17 26.21
CA GLU A 232 -1.21 -23.72 25.13
C GLU A 232 -0.76 -22.63 24.16
N LEU A 233 -1.67 -21.70 23.81
CA LEU A 233 -1.34 -20.53 23.00
C LEU A 233 -0.31 -19.64 23.72
N ALA A 234 -0.52 -19.36 25.00
CA ALA A 234 0.42 -18.63 25.84
C ALA A 234 1.76 -19.36 25.96
N ARG A 235 1.76 -20.69 26.08
CA ARG A 235 3.00 -21.50 26.12
C ARG A 235 3.73 -21.49 24.77
N ALA A 236 3.01 -21.51 23.65
CA ALA A 236 3.59 -21.36 22.31
C ALA A 236 4.21 -19.96 22.12
N LEU A 237 3.53 -18.92 22.58
CA LEU A 237 4.03 -17.53 22.62
C LEU A 237 5.18 -17.33 23.61
N SER A 238 5.25 -18.12 24.68
CA SER A 238 6.31 -18.04 25.70
C SER A 238 7.62 -18.72 25.28
N VAL A 239 7.53 -19.66 24.32
CA VAL A 239 8.68 -20.44 23.84
C VAL A 239 9.29 -19.84 22.57
N ARG A 240 8.54 -19.01 21.84
CA ARG A 240 8.96 -18.40 20.58
C ARG A 240 8.77 -16.89 20.66
N ASP A 241 9.88 -16.14 20.66
CA ASP A 241 9.90 -14.67 20.61
C ASP A 241 9.37 -14.11 19.27
N ASP A 242 9.03 -15.00 18.32
CA ASP A 242 8.56 -14.66 16.99
C ASP A 242 7.08 -15.06 16.81
N ILE A 243 6.20 -14.06 16.81
CA ILE A 243 4.77 -14.19 16.52
C ILE A 243 4.54 -14.92 15.18
N GLY A 244 5.44 -14.75 14.21
CA GLY A 244 5.38 -15.43 12.92
C GLY A 244 5.56 -16.95 13.02
N GLU A 245 6.43 -17.43 13.90
CA GLU A 245 6.59 -18.87 14.14
C GLU A 245 5.42 -19.49 14.91
N VAL A 246 4.72 -18.70 15.72
CA VAL A 246 3.51 -19.14 16.45
C VAL A 246 2.31 -19.19 15.52
N ILE A 247 2.12 -18.17 14.68
CA ILE A 247 1.09 -18.19 13.63
C ILE A 247 1.35 -19.37 12.67
N SER A 248 2.61 -19.58 12.27
CA SER A 248 2.98 -20.73 11.42
C SER A 248 2.59 -22.06 12.08
N ALA A 249 2.94 -22.27 13.35
CA ALA A 249 2.58 -23.49 14.09
C ALA A 249 1.05 -23.69 14.26
N LEU A 250 0.28 -22.61 14.41
CA LEU A 250 -1.18 -22.69 14.45
C LEU A 250 -1.75 -23.04 13.08
N THR A 251 -1.25 -22.43 12.00
CA THR A 251 -1.67 -22.71 10.62
C THR A 251 -1.18 -24.06 10.09
N GLU A 252 -0.17 -24.67 10.72
CA GLU A 252 0.30 -26.04 10.41
C GLU A 252 -0.72 -27.11 10.83
N THR A 253 -1.70 -26.76 11.67
CA THR A 253 -2.79 -27.65 12.06
C THR A 253 -4.07 -27.28 11.32
N SER A 254 -4.85 -28.28 10.89
CA SER A 254 -6.14 -28.03 10.24
C SER A 254 -7.08 -27.23 11.14
N SER A 255 -7.12 -27.53 12.43
CA SER A 255 -7.96 -26.81 13.40
C SER A 255 -7.53 -25.35 13.62
N GLY A 256 -6.23 -25.06 13.70
CA GLY A 256 -5.73 -23.69 13.83
C GLY A 256 -5.89 -22.86 12.54
N MET A 257 -5.78 -23.50 11.37
CA MET A 257 -6.11 -22.87 10.09
C MET A 257 -7.58 -22.49 10.01
N THR A 258 -8.49 -23.40 10.38
CA THR A 258 -9.93 -23.10 10.41
C THR A 258 -10.29 -22.02 11.42
N ALA A 259 -9.68 -22.02 12.62
CA ALA A 259 -9.90 -20.97 13.60
C ALA A 259 -9.46 -19.58 13.08
N ALA A 260 -8.32 -19.52 12.37
CA ALA A 260 -7.85 -18.29 11.73
C ALA A 260 -8.79 -17.82 10.61
N GLU A 261 -9.29 -18.73 9.77
CA GLU A 261 -10.27 -18.42 8.73
C GLU A 261 -11.57 -17.87 9.32
N MET A 262 -12.11 -18.50 10.37
CA MET A 262 -13.30 -18.04 11.07
C MET A 262 -13.11 -16.64 11.68
N ALA A 263 -11.95 -16.35 12.26
CA ALA A 263 -11.64 -15.03 12.80
C ALA A 263 -11.59 -13.94 11.71
N VAL A 264 -11.02 -14.27 10.54
CA VAL A 264 -11.01 -13.37 9.38
C VAL A 264 -12.44 -13.13 8.88
N VAL A 265 -13.25 -14.18 8.72
CA VAL A 265 -14.66 -14.08 8.31
C VAL A 265 -15.46 -13.25 9.32
N GLY A 266 -15.27 -13.45 10.62
CA GLY A 266 -15.93 -12.67 11.67
C GLY A 266 -15.57 -11.18 11.62
N THR A 267 -14.31 -10.86 11.32
CA THR A 267 -13.88 -9.46 11.12
C THR A 267 -14.49 -8.84 9.87
N ARG A 268 -14.55 -9.60 8.77
CA ARG A 268 -15.17 -9.18 7.50
C ARG A 268 -16.68 -8.93 7.65
N ARG A 269 -17.40 -9.79 8.37
CA ARG A 269 -18.84 -9.62 8.65
C ARG A 269 -19.11 -8.33 9.43
N ARG A 270 -18.33 -8.04 10.48
CA ARG A 270 -18.46 -6.78 11.23
C ARG A 270 -18.31 -5.56 10.33
N LEU A 271 -17.30 -5.55 9.47
CA LEU A 271 -17.12 -4.48 8.50
C LEU A 271 -18.33 -4.33 7.56
N VAL A 272 -18.87 -5.44 7.04
CA VAL A 272 -20.07 -5.41 6.19
C VAL A 272 -21.26 -4.84 6.93
N SER A 273 -21.51 -5.26 8.18
CA SER A 273 -22.59 -4.70 9.01
C SER A 273 -22.42 -3.19 9.21
N GLU A 274 -21.22 -2.74 9.55
CA GLU A 274 -20.93 -1.31 9.73
C GLU A 274 -21.12 -0.50 8.43
N LEU A 275 -20.77 -1.08 7.27
CA LEU A 275 -21.00 -0.47 5.96
C LEU A 275 -22.48 -0.44 5.60
N GLN A 276 -23.25 -1.47 5.95
CA GLN A 276 -24.70 -1.52 5.72
C GLN A 276 -25.40 -0.42 6.54
N GLU A 277 -25.02 -0.25 7.80
CA GLU A 277 -25.53 0.82 8.66
C GLU A 277 -25.20 2.20 8.10
N LEU A 278 -23.95 2.43 7.69
CA LEU A 278 -23.53 3.69 7.10
C LEU A 278 -24.26 3.99 5.78
N ALA A 279 -24.38 2.99 4.90
CA ALA A 279 -25.06 3.15 3.61
C ALA A 279 -26.57 3.41 3.76
N ALA A 280 -27.20 2.93 4.83
CA ALA A 280 -28.60 3.18 5.11
C ALA A 280 -28.84 4.52 5.84
N THR A 281 -27.78 5.26 6.23
CA THR A 281 -27.89 6.50 6.99
C THR A 281 -28.19 7.70 6.07
N PRO A 282 -29.30 8.43 6.27
CA PRO A 282 -29.55 9.68 5.54
C PRO A 282 -28.42 10.70 5.75
N GLY A 283 -27.97 11.35 4.68
CA GLY A 283 -26.85 12.29 4.70
C GLY A 283 -25.47 11.64 4.70
N ALA A 284 -25.36 10.30 4.68
CA ALA A 284 -24.07 9.66 4.46
C ALA A 284 -23.49 10.06 3.09
N THR A 285 -22.21 10.41 3.10
CA THR A 285 -21.51 11.00 1.95
C THR A 285 -20.66 9.97 1.21
N GLU A 286 -20.31 10.30 -0.04
CA GLU A 286 -19.36 9.52 -0.84
C GLU A 286 -18.01 9.36 -0.13
N THR A 287 -17.48 10.44 0.45
CA THR A 287 -16.19 10.42 1.18
C THR A 287 -16.23 9.45 2.36
N GLN A 288 -17.30 9.45 3.16
CA GLN A 288 -17.44 8.51 4.28
C GLN A 288 -17.48 7.06 3.80
N MET A 289 -18.17 6.78 2.68
CA MET A 289 -18.20 5.44 2.10
C MET A 289 -16.83 5.06 1.54
N GLN A 290 -16.13 5.97 0.86
CA GLN A 290 -14.80 5.72 0.30
C GLN A 290 -13.77 5.45 1.40
N GLU A 291 -13.77 6.24 2.47
CA GLU A 291 -12.92 6.05 3.65
C GLU A 291 -13.14 4.67 4.27
N LYS A 292 -14.41 4.28 4.44
CA LYS A 292 -14.74 3.01 5.12
C LYS A 292 -14.58 1.78 4.22
N LEU A 293 -14.79 1.90 2.91
CA LEU A 293 -14.49 0.83 1.94
C LEU A 293 -12.98 0.59 1.80
N GLY A 294 -12.17 1.65 1.89
CA GLY A 294 -10.71 1.57 1.95
C GLY A 294 -10.09 0.61 0.93
N ASN A 295 -9.26 -0.32 1.42
CA ASN A 295 -8.59 -1.36 0.62
C ASN A 295 -9.33 -2.71 0.65
N HIS A 296 -10.61 -2.74 1.02
CA HIS A 296 -11.38 -3.98 1.18
C HIS A 296 -11.92 -4.51 -0.17
N TYR A 297 -11.02 -4.77 -1.12
CA TYR A 297 -11.35 -5.22 -2.49
C TYR A 297 -12.19 -6.52 -2.55
N TRP A 298 -12.13 -7.34 -1.49
CA TRP A 298 -12.91 -8.58 -1.38
C TRP A 298 -14.43 -8.32 -1.38
N LEU A 299 -14.88 -7.12 -0.99
CA LEU A 299 -16.30 -6.72 -1.03
C LEU A 299 -16.90 -6.77 -2.44
N PHE A 300 -16.05 -6.64 -3.46
CA PHE A 300 -16.47 -6.66 -4.85
C PHE A 300 -16.53 -8.10 -5.42
N GLY A 301 -16.04 -9.09 -4.67
CA GLY A 301 -16.05 -10.51 -5.01
C GLY A 301 -14.66 -11.09 -5.33
N ALA A 302 -14.60 -12.42 -5.44
CA ALA A 302 -13.35 -13.18 -5.57
C ALA A 302 -12.56 -12.97 -6.88
N ARG A 303 -13.11 -12.23 -7.85
CA ARG A 303 -12.44 -12.00 -9.15
C ARG A 303 -11.25 -11.04 -9.07
N TYR A 304 -11.10 -10.34 -7.94
CA TYR A 304 -10.08 -9.31 -7.75
C TYR A 304 -8.99 -9.80 -6.81
N SER A 305 -7.75 -9.65 -7.27
CA SER A 305 -6.56 -10.08 -6.55
C SER A 305 -5.97 -8.99 -5.65
N ARG A 306 -6.19 -7.71 -6.01
CA ARG A 306 -5.62 -6.54 -5.31
C ARG A 306 -6.20 -5.23 -5.83
N VAL A 307 -5.97 -4.15 -5.09
CA VAL A 307 -6.07 -2.77 -5.57
C VAL A 307 -4.78 -2.41 -6.31
N ALA A 308 -4.87 -1.70 -7.43
CA ALA A 308 -3.68 -1.20 -8.12
C ALA A 308 -2.97 -0.15 -7.23
N PRO A 309 -1.63 -0.15 -7.18
CA PRO A 309 -0.88 0.72 -6.26
C PRO A 309 -0.98 2.21 -6.57
N ARG A 310 -1.58 2.58 -7.72
CA ARG A 310 -1.80 3.96 -8.15
C ARG A 310 -3.28 4.19 -8.45
N ARG A 311 -3.83 5.28 -7.92
CA ARG A 311 -5.19 5.76 -8.23
C ARG A 311 -5.24 6.54 -9.55
N ASP A 312 -4.10 7.06 -9.98
CA ASP A 312 -3.86 7.80 -11.22
C ASP A 312 -3.34 6.88 -12.34
N LEU A 313 -4.18 5.93 -12.77
CA LEU A 313 -3.77 4.97 -13.83
C LEU A 313 -3.64 5.63 -15.20
N ALA A 314 -4.41 6.70 -15.46
CA ALA A 314 -4.28 7.58 -16.61
C ALA A 314 -3.83 8.98 -16.15
N HIS A 315 -3.10 9.70 -17.02
CA HIS A 315 -2.70 11.07 -16.71
C HIS A 315 -3.93 11.96 -16.46
N LEU A 316 -3.97 12.62 -15.30
CA LEU A 316 -4.98 13.61 -14.85
C LEU A 316 -6.32 13.05 -14.35
N ASP A 317 -6.52 11.73 -14.32
CA ASP A 317 -7.73 11.11 -13.77
C ASP A 317 -7.43 10.37 -12.47
N GLN A 318 -8.14 10.71 -11.39
CA GLN A 318 -8.07 9.99 -10.12
C GLN A 318 -9.23 9.01 -10.04
N HIS A 319 -8.94 7.71 -10.09
CA HIS A 319 -9.93 6.66 -9.91
C HIS A 319 -10.15 6.39 -8.42
N ASP A 320 -11.39 6.16 -7.99
CA ASP A 320 -11.67 5.90 -6.57
C ASP A 320 -11.04 4.60 -6.10
N ILE A 321 -11.31 3.50 -6.82
CA ILE A 321 -10.73 2.19 -6.52
C ILE A 321 -10.41 1.44 -7.83
N PRO A 322 -9.14 1.41 -8.27
CA PRO A 322 -8.72 0.56 -9.38
C PRO A 322 -8.45 -0.87 -8.89
N LEU A 323 -9.28 -1.82 -9.28
CA LEU A 323 -9.14 -3.23 -8.93
C LEU A 323 -8.44 -4.01 -10.04
N VAL A 324 -7.56 -4.93 -9.66
CA VAL A 324 -6.82 -5.81 -10.59
C VAL A 324 -7.44 -7.20 -10.56
N CYS A 325 -7.96 -7.64 -11.69
CA CYS A 325 -8.46 -9.00 -11.87
C CYS A 325 -7.32 -10.02 -11.94
N ALA A 326 -7.61 -11.28 -11.63
CA ALA A 326 -6.62 -12.36 -11.67
C ALA A 326 -6.00 -12.57 -13.07
N ASP A 327 -6.68 -12.18 -14.14
CA ASP A 327 -6.19 -12.23 -15.51
C ASP A 327 -5.38 -10.99 -15.94
N GLY A 328 -5.12 -10.06 -15.02
CA GLY A 328 -4.38 -8.82 -15.28
C GLY A 328 -5.22 -7.68 -15.88
N SER A 329 -6.50 -7.92 -16.17
CA SER A 329 -7.42 -6.84 -16.55
C SER A 329 -7.76 -5.95 -15.36
N LEU A 330 -8.23 -4.74 -15.66
CA LEU A 330 -8.57 -3.74 -14.65
C LEU A 330 -10.08 -3.56 -14.55
N GLN A 331 -10.53 -3.28 -13.33
CA GLN A 331 -11.88 -2.87 -13.02
C GLN A 331 -11.81 -1.53 -12.30
N ILE A 332 -12.35 -0.50 -12.91
CA ILE A 332 -12.50 0.81 -12.29
C ILE A 332 -13.81 0.80 -11.51
N VAL A 333 -13.73 1.19 -10.24
CA VAL A 333 -14.90 1.45 -9.41
C VAL A 333 -15.05 2.96 -9.29
N GLU A 334 -16.23 3.44 -9.66
CA GLU A 334 -16.69 4.82 -9.46
C GLU A 334 -17.67 4.82 -8.28
N LEU A 335 -17.38 5.58 -7.23
CA LEU A 335 -18.26 5.69 -6.07
C LEU A 335 -19.11 6.95 -6.18
N LYS A 336 -20.36 6.84 -5.72
CA LYS A 336 -21.25 7.97 -5.46
C LYS A 336 -21.94 7.75 -4.13
N GLY A 337 -22.32 8.84 -3.45
CA GLY A 337 -22.95 8.76 -2.13
C GLY A 337 -24.20 7.85 -2.07
N PRO A 338 -24.52 7.29 -0.89
CA PRO A 338 -25.68 6.42 -0.70
C PRO A 338 -27.02 7.17 -0.65
N ASP A 339 -27.05 8.42 -0.16
CA ASP A 339 -28.27 9.22 -0.06
C ASP A 339 -28.57 9.94 -1.38
N ILE A 340 -29.24 9.23 -2.29
CA ILE A 340 -29.67 9.77 -3.58
C ILE A 340 -31.20 9.69 -3.67
N PRO A 341 -31.91 10.80 -3.34
CA PRO A 341 -33.37 10.81 -3.28
C PRO A 341 -34.04 10.40 -4.60
N LYS A 342 -33.40 10.72 -5.72
CA LYS A 342 -33.87 10.44 -7.09
C LYS A 342 -33.00 9.38 -7.78
N LEU A 343 -32.74 8.27 -7.10
CA LEU A 343 -32.00 7.14 -7.68
C LEU A 343 -32.73 6.58 -8.91
N VAL A 344 -34.07 6.56 -8.84
CA VAL A 344 -34.98 6.30 -9.95
C VAL A 344 -36.03 7.39 -10.01
N VAL A 345 -36.61 7.59 -11.19
CA VAL A 345 -37.69 8.55 -11.41
C VAL A 345 -38.80 7.93 -12.24
N ARG A 346 -40.04 8.35 -11.98
CA ARG A 346 -41.21 7.92 -12.74
C ARG A 346 -41.20 8.63 -14.09
N HIS A 347 -41.16 7.88 -15.18
CA HIS A 347 -41.31 8.41 -16.52
C HIS A 347 -42.50 7.73 -17.21
N ARG A 348 -43.62 8.47 -17.31
CA ARG A 348 -44.91 7.94 -17.76
C ARG A 348 -45.32 6.74 -16.90
N ASN A 349 -45.39 5.55 -17.49
CA ASN A 349 -45.80 4.32 -16.83
C ASN A 349 -44.65 3.44 -16.34
N HIS A 350 -43.39 3.86 -16.53
CA HIS A 350 -42.20 3.07 -16.18
C HIS A 350 -41.27 3.80 -15.22
N TRP A 351 -40.51 3.04 -14.45
CA TRP A 351 -39.40 3.54 -13.66
C TRP A 351 -38.15 3.52 -14.52
N ILE A 352 -37.44 4.64 -14.54
CA ILE A 352 -36.12 4.77 -15.18
C ILE A 352 -35.11 5.23 -14.12
N VAL A 353 -33.82 5.01 -14.38
CA VAL A 353 -32.78 5.54 -13.51
C VAL A 353 -32.80 7.07 -13.52
N GLY A 354 -32.46 7.69 -12.39
CA GLY A 354 -32.38 9.14 -12.28
C GLY A 354 -31.13 9.73 -12.91
N GLN A 355 -31.11 11.05 -13.05
CA GLN A 355 -29.98 11.81 -13.57
C GLN A 355 -28.63 11.46 -12.89
N PRO A 356 -28.53 11.32 -11.55
CA PRO A 356 -27.25 11.00 -10.90
C PRO A 356 -26.63 9.69 -11.38
N VAL A 357 -27.45 8.69 -11.70
CA VAL A 357 -26.98 7.40 -12.23
C VAL A 357 -26.42 7.57 -13.65
N HIS A 358 -27.10 8.33 -14.50
CA HIS A 358 -26.63 8.62 -15.86
C HIS A 358 -25.30 9.40 -15.84
N GLU A 359 -25.16 10.38 -14.96
CA GLU A 359 -23.93 11.16 -14.80
C GLU A 359 -22.77 10.29 -14.35
N ALA A 360 -22.98 9.46 -13.31
CA ALA A 360 -21.96 8.55 -12.80
C ALA A 360 -21.51 7.52 -13.85
N VAL A 361 -22.44 6.95 -14.62
CA VAL A 361 -22.09 6.06 -15.74
C VAL A 361 -21.34 6.81 -16.83
N SER A 362 -21.75 8.02 -17.18
CA SER A 362 -21.06 8.83 -18.19
C SER A 362 -19.63 9.17 -17.77
N GLN A 363 -19.42 9.49 -16.49
CA GLN A 363 -18.10 9.69 -15.90
C GLN A 363 -17.25 8.42 -16.00
N CYS A 364 -17.80 7.27 -15.60
CA CYS A 364 -17.12 5.98 -15.70
C CYS A 364 -16.73 5.63 -17.15
N VAL A 365 -17.64 5.83 -18.12
CA VAL A 365 -17.37 5.61 -19.55
C VAL A 365 -16.25 6.52 -20.07
N ASN A 366 -16.17 7.76 -19.59
CA ASN A 366 -15.07 8.66 -19.98
C ASN A 366 -13.71 8.12 -19.52
N TYR A 367 -13.62 7.52 -18.33
CA TYR A 367 -12.39 6.85 -17.89
C TYR A 367 -12.05 5.65 -18.76
N LEU A 368 -13.03 4.81 -19.09
CA LEU A 368 -12.80 3.67 -19.97
C LEU A 368 -12.28 4.11 -21.35
N ARG A 369 -12.87 5.18 -21.92
CA ARG A 369 -12.41 5.77 -23.18
C ARG A 369 -10.96 6.28 -23.07
N ALA A 370 -10.62 7.00 -22.01
CA ALA A 370 -9.26 7.50 -21.80
C ALA A 370 -8.23 6.36 -21.69
N LEU A 371 -8.59 5.28 -20.98
CA LEU A 371 -7.75 4.08 -20.85
C LEU A 371 -7.65 3.31 -22.18
N ASP A 372 -8.70 3.26 -23.00
CA ASP A 372 -8.62 2.65 -24.33
C ASP A 372 -7.68 3.46 -25.26
N GLU A 373 -7.76 4.79 -25.20
CA GLU A 373 -6.93 5.70 -26.02
C GLU A 373 -5.45 5.66 -25.62
N GLN A 374 -5.16 5.60 -24.32
CA GLN A 374 -3.79 5.61 -23.79
C GLN A 374 -3.23 4.21 -23.54
N GLY A 375 -4.06 3.17 -23.63
CA GLY A 375 -3.77 1.80 -23.17
C GLY A 375 -2.42 1.26 -23.62
N PRO A 376 -2.08 1.26 -24.92
CA PRO A 376 -0.78 0.74 -25.38
C PRO A 376 0.43 1.46 -24.77
N ILE A 377 0.31 2.76 -24.52
CA ILE A 377 1.38 3.57 -23.92
C ILE A 377 1.50 3.23 -22.43
N LEU A 378 0.36 3.14 -21.72
CA LEU A 378 0.31 2.76 -20.31
C LEU A 378 0.80 1.33 -20.09
N GLU A 379 0.41 0.37 -20.93
CA GLU A 379 0.92 -1.02 -20.88
C GLU A 379 2.45 -1.05 -20.95
N ALA A 380 3.05 -0.30 -21.88
CA ALA A 380 4.50 -0.22 -22.04
C ALA A 380 5.16 0.43 -20.82
N LEU A 381 4.60 1.54 -20.32
CA LEU A 381 5.08 2.23 -19.12
C LEU A 381 5.09 1.30 -17.91
N TYR A 382 3.95 0.70 -17.58
CA TYR A 382 3.82 -0.15 -16.40
C TYR A 382 4.69 -1.41 -16.45
N ARG A 383 4.83 -1.99 -17.65
CA ARG A 383 5.72 -3.12 -17.85
C ARG A 383 7.19 -2.73 -17.66
N ASN A 384 7.62 -1.62 -18.26
CA ASN A 384 9.04 -1.25 -18.29
C ASN A 384 9.51 -0.65 -16.96
N GLU A 385 8.68 0.14 -16.30
CA GLU A 385 9.06 0.84 -15.06
C GLU A 385 8.77 0.03 -13.80
N PHE A 386 7.68 -0.74 -13.78
CA PHE A 386 7.23 -1.44 -12.57
C PHE A 386 7.22 -2.97 -12.70
N GLY A 387 7.50 -3.52 -13.89
CA GLY A 387 7.42 -4.97 -14.13
C GLY A 387 5.99 -5.51 -14.05
N ILE A 388 4.97 -4.65 -14.16
CA ILE A 388 3.56 -5.03 -14.03
C ILE A 388 2.92 -5.13 -15.41
N ASN A 389 2.26 -6.25 -15.69
CA ASN A 389 1.47 -6.44 -16.90
C ASN A 389 -0.01 -6.20 -16.61
N TYR A 390 -0.50 -5.01 -16.97
CA TYR A 390 -1.93 -4.72 -17.02
C TYR A 390 -2.46 -4.90 -18.44
N ASP A 391 -3.71 -5.35 -18.56
CA ASP A 391 -4.46 -5.32 -19.82
C ASP A 391 -5.44 -4.14 -19.78
N PHE A 392 -5.01 -3.01 -20.36
CA PHE A 392 -5.82 -1.80 -20.40
C PHE A 392 -6.92 -1.86 -21.48
N ARG A 393 -6.84 -2.79 -22.45
CA ARG A 393 -7.86 -2.95 -23.50
C ARG A 393 -9.13 -3.63 -22.98
N ARG A 394 -9.02 -4.34 -21.86
CA ARG A 394 -10.11 -5.11 -21.24
C ARG A 394 -10.69 -4.45 -20.00
N VAL A 395 -10.42 -3.17 -19.77
CA VAL A 395 -10.89 -2.47 -18.57
C VAL A 395 -12.43 -2.46 -18.52
N ARG A 396 -12.99 -2.71 -17.33
CA ARG A 396 -14.43 -2.59 -17.03
C ARG A 396 -14.68 -1.53 -15.97
N GLY A 397 -15.91 -1.05 -15.90
CA GLY A 397 -16.39 -0.06 -14.93
C GLY A 397 -17.48 -0.63 -14.02
N THR A 398 -17.46 -0.28 -12.75
CA THR A 398 -18.56 -0.53 -11.81
C THR A 398 -18.88 0.77 -11.11
N VAL A 399 -20.11 1.24 -11.23
CA VAL A 399 -20.62 2.39 -10.50
C VAL A 399 -21.35 1.87 -9.28
N ILE A 400 -20.93 2.27 -8.09
CA ILE A 400 -21.69 2.02 -6.86
C ILE A 400 -22.38 3.31 -6.46
N ILE A 401 -23.70 3.29 -6.41
CA ILE A 401 -24.49 4.51 -6.26
C ILE A 401 -25.80 4.26 -5.52
N GLY A 402 -26.06 5.07 -4.50
CA GLY A 402 -27.33 5.10 -3.81
C GLY A 402 -27.61 3.86 -2.95
N HIS A 403 -28.62 4.00 -2.09
CA HIS A 403 -29.21 2.91 -1.32
C HIS A 403 -30.73 2.95 -1.48
N GLN A 404 -31.36 1.81 -1.80
CA GLN A 404 -32.79 1.76 -2.15
C GLN A 404 -33.71 2.32 -1.05
N SER A 405 -33.34 2.19 0.23
CA SER A 405 -34.13 2.71 1.35
C SER A 405 -34.11 4.23 1.49
N LEU A 406 -33.21 4.94 0.78
CA LEU A 406 -33.04 6.39 0.85
C LEU A 406 -33.73 7.13 -0.30
N VAL A 407 -34.44 6.41 -1.18
CA VAL A 407 -35.24 6.99 -2.25
C VAL A 407 -36.49 7.66 -1.65
N ARG A 408 -36.60 8.98 -1.78
CA ARG A 408 -37.58 9.78 -1.02
C ARG A 408 -38.92 9.99 -1.73
N ASP A 409 -38.99 9.69 -3.03
CA ASP A 409 -40.21 9.94 -3.81
C ASP A 409 -41.36 8.97 -3.46
N GLY A 410 -41.17 8.00 -2.56
CA GLY A 410 -42.24 7.18 -1.93
C GLY A 410 -43.08 6.31 -2.87
N GLU A 411 -42.95 6.51 -4.17
CA GLU A 411 -43.73 5.89 -5.23
C GLU A 411 -43.08 4.59 -5.76
N ALA A 412 -41.76 4.45 -5.61
CA ALA A 412 -41.01 3.29 -6.06
C ALA A 412 -40.71 2.33 -4.90
N ASP A 413 -41.18 1.09 -4.99
CA ASP A 413 -40.75 0.02 -4.10
C ASP A 413 -39.33 -0.51 -4.46
N ARG A 414 -38.70 -1.26 -3.55
CA ARG A 414 -37.35 -1.84 -3.79
C ARG A 414 -37.28 -2.64 -5.08
N ARG A 415 -38.30 -3.44 -5.39
CA ARG A 415 -38.34 -4.29 -6.59
C ARG A 415 -38.39 -3.44 -7.87
N GLN A 416 -39.12 -2.33 -7.85
CA GLN A 416 -39.20 -1.39 -8.97
C GLN A 416 -37.86 -0.66 -9.18
N ILE A 417 -37.17 -0.28 -8.10
CA ILE A 417 -35.82 0.30 -8.17
C ILE A 417 -34.85 -0.71 -8.80
N ASP A 418 -34.81 -1.93 -8.27
CA ASP A 418 -33.93 -3.00 -8.76
C ASP A 418 -34.21 -3.33 -10.23
N GLN A 419 -35.49 -3.34 -10.64
CA GLN A 419 -35.89 -3.56 -12.03
C GLN A 419 -35.44 -2.43 -12.96
N ALA A 420 -35.50 -1.17 -12.51
CA ALA A 420 -35.04 -0.03 -13.30
C ALA A 420 -33.52 -0.08 -13.50
N ILE A 421 -32.75 -0.36 -12.44
CA ILE A 421 -31.29 -0.53 -12.50
C ILE A 421 -30.92 -1.72 -13.39
N ARG A 422 -31.60 -2.87 -13.24
CA ARG A 422 -31.38 -4.04 -14.11
C ARG A 422 -31.63 -3.73 -15.58
N SER A 423 -32.72 -3.03 -15.88
CA SER A 423 -33.06 -2.63 -17.25
C SER A 423 -32.03 -1.65 -17.82
N TYR A 424 -31.48 -0.80 -16.95
CA TYR A 424 -30.39 0.11 -17.31
C TYR A 424 -29.09 -0.66 -17.59
N ASN A 425 -28.68 -1.58 -16.71
CA ASN A 425 -27.50 -2.42 -16.93
C ASN A 425 -27.58 -3.28 -18.19
N ALA A 426 -28.78 -3.69 -18.62
CA ALA A 426 -28.97 -4.58 -19.76
C ALA A 426 -28.43 -4.03 -21.11
N HIS A 427 -28.22 -2.71 -21.24
CA HIS A 427 -27.64 -2.11 -22.43
C HIS A 427 -26.24 -1.50 -22.22
N LEU A 428 -25.67 -1.63 -21.02
CA LEU A 428 -24.30 -1.19 -20.73
C LEU A 428 -23.32 -2.33 -21.06
N ALA A 429 -22.38 -2.07 -21.98
CA ALA A 429 -21.46 -3.12 -22.46
C ALA A 429 -20.30 -3.43 -21.50
N ARG A 430 -19.73 -2.39 -20.87
CA ARG A 430 -18.51 -2.48 -20.04
C ARG A 430 -18.67 -1.84 -18.66
N VAL A 431 -19.85 -1.28 -18.36
CA VAL A 431 -20.15 -0.62 -17.09
C VAL A 431 -21.30 -1.35 -16.42
N GLU A 432 -21.19 -1.57 -15.12
CA GLU A 432 -22.25 -2.13 -14.29
C GLU A 432 -22.62 -1.14 -13.20
N VAL A 433 -23.91 -0.93 -12.97
CA VAL A 433 -24.42 -0.11 -11.86
C VAL A 433 -24.91 -1.04 -10.75
N LEU A 434 -24.43 -0.82 -9.54
CA LEU A 434 -24.87 -1.50 -8.32
C LEU A 434 -25.27 -0.46 -7.28
N THR A 435 -26.25 -0.78 -6.44
CA THR A 435 -26.46 0.01 -5.21
C THR A 435 -25.51 -0.47 -4.11
N TYR A 436 -25.37 0.32 -3.05
CA TYR A 436 -24.66 -0.15 -1.86
C TYR A 436 -25.30 -1.37 -1.23
N ALA A 437 -26.63 -1.48 -1.26
CA ALA A 437 -27.31 -2.69 -0.78
C ALA A 437 -26.89 -3.90 -1.62
N ASP A 438 -26.87 -3.79 -2.95
CA ASP A 438 -26.49 -4.90 -3.83
C ASP A 438 -25.04 -5.36 -3.58
N LEU A 439 -24.11 -4.41 -3.44
CA LEU A 439 -22.71 -4.70 -3.14
C LEU A 439 -22.57 -5.45 -1.80
N LEU A 440 -23.18 -4.92 -0.74
CA LEU A 440 -23.03 -5.44 0.60
C LEU A 440 -23.79 -6.76 0.79
N ASP A 441 -24.97 -6.90 0.17
CA ASP A 441 -25.73 -8.16 0.13
C ASP A 441 -24.97 -9.25 -0.66
N ASN A 442 -24.20 -8.88 -1.69
CA ASN A 442 -23.30 -9.80 -2.39
C ASN A 442 -22.11 -10.22 -1.51
N ALA A 443 -21.50 -9.27 -0.81
CA ALA A 443 -20.38 -9.54 0.10
C ALA A 443 -20.80 -10.47 1.25
N GLU A 444 -21.95 -10.21 1.88
CA GLU A 444 -22.48 -11.06 2.95
C GLU A 444 -22.77 -12.48 2.48
N ARG A 445 -23.35 -12.63 1.28
CA ARG A 445 -23.56 -13.95 0.67
C ARG A 445 -22.25 -14.70 0.42
N ALA A 446 -21.19 -14.01 0.00
CA ALA A 446 -19.88 -14.63 -0.16
C ALA A 446 -19.31 -15.12 1.18
N LEU A 447 -19.44 -14.34 2.25
CA LEU A 447 -18.99 -14.73 3.60
C LEU A 447 -19.78 -15.92 4.17
N ASN A 448 -21.08 -16.00 3.89
CA ASN A 448 -21.90 -17.15 4.27
C ASN A 448 -21.39 -18.43 3.60
N PHE A 449 -21.08 -18.36 2.31
CA PHE A 449 -20.49 -19.50 1.60
C PHE A 449 -19.11 -19.90 2.15
N GLU A 450 -18.24 -18.94 2.49
CA GLU A 450 -16.95 -19.22 3.16
C GLU A 450 -17.15 -19.92 4.52
N THR A 451 -18.16 -19.51 5.29
CA THR A 451 -18.47 -20.13 6.60
C THR A 451 -18.96 -21.57 6.44
N GLU A 452 -19.89 -21.81 5.53
CA GLU A 452 -20.44 -23.15 5.27
C GLU A 452 -19.34 -24.14 4.83
N LEU A 453 -18.36 -23.67 4.04
CA LEU A 453 -17.20 -24.48 3.65
C LEU A 453 -16.29 -24.80 4.84
N ALA A 454 -16.03 -23.82 5.71
CA ALA A 454 -15.20 -24.02 6.91
C ALA A 454 -15.87 -24.99 7.91
N GLU A 455 -17.18 -24.88 8.13
CA GLU A 455 -17.95 -25.78 8.99
C GLU A 455 -18.07 -27.20 8.40
N GLY A 456 -18.20 -27.31 7.07
CA GLY A 456 -18.17 -28.58 6.35
C GLY A 456 -16.82 -29.31 6.49
N ALA A 457 -15.71 -28.56 6.54
CA ALA A 457 -14.38 -29.14 6.75
C ALA A 457 -14.18 -29.69 8.17
N LEU A 458 -14.77 -29.06 9.19
CA LEU A 458 -14.69 -29.49 10.60
C LEU A 458 -15.57 -30.70 10.92
N SER A 459 -16.68 -30.88 10.19
CA SER A 459 -17.61 -32.00 10.41
C SER A 459 -17.24 -33.29 9.66
N GLY A 460 -16.30 -33.20 8.71
CA GLY A 460 -15.80 -34.32 7.89
C GLY A 460 -14.46 -34.92 8.35
N SER A 461 -13.82 -34.35 9.38
CA SER A 461 -12.62 -34.88 10.06
C SER A 461 -13.00 -35.61 11.34
#